data_AF-A0A151NRK6-F1
#
_entry.id   AF-A0A151NRK6-F1
#
_cell.length_a   1.000
_cell.length_b   1.000
_cell.length_c   1.000
_cell.angle_alpha   90.00
_cell.angle_beta   90.00
_cell.angle_gamma   90.00
#
_symmetry.space_group_name_H-M   'P 1'
#
loop_
_entity.id
_entity.type
_entity.pdbx_description
1 polymer ?
#
loop_
_entity_poly.entity_id
_entity_poly.type
_entity_poly.pdbx_seq_one_letter_code
_entity_poly.pdbx_strand_id
1 'polypeptide(L)'
;MRCVGLPLLLPLVLLAALLGGEAAADAVTCGSVLKLLNTRHSVRLHSHEVKYGSGSGQQSVTGVDAPDDANSYWRIRGKSDGSCQRGAAVKCGQAIRLTHVNTGKNLHTHHFASPLSNNQEVSAFGDDGEGDDLDIWTVQCSGTYWERDDAVRFKHMGTEVFLSITGEQKKGYSLNPASYLIS
;
A
#
# COMPACT_ATOMS: atom_id res chain seq x y z
N MET A 1 -31.50 -28.96 -62.73
CA MET A 1 -30.65 -28.98 -61.52
C MET A 1 -30.19 -27.55 -61.25
N ARG A 2 -30.74 -26.88 -60.22
CA ARG A 2 -30.40 -25.50 -59.85
C ARG A 2 -29.48 -25.56 -58.62
N CYS A 3 -28.24 -25.12 -58.74
CA CYS A 3 -27.36 -24.89 -57.59
C CYS A 3 -27.74 -23.54 -56.96
N VAL A 4 -28.19 -23.55 -55.70
CA VAL A 4 -28.42 -22.34 -54.91
C VAL A 4 -27.16 -22.11 -54.08
N GLY A 5 -26.42 -21.04 -54.37
CA GLY A 5 -25.24 -20.63 -53.61
C GLY A 5 -25.65 -20.02 -52.28
N LEU A 6 -25.14 -20.60 -51.19
CA LEU A 6 -25.28 -20.10 -49.82
C LEU A 6 -24.31 -18.92 -49.62
N PRO A 7 -24.72 -17.75 -49.12
CA PRO A 7 -23.79 -16.67 -48.86
C PRO A 7 -23.00 -16.99 -47.59
N LEU A 8 -21.67 -16.99 -47.70
CA LEU A 8 -20.76 -17.12 -46.56
C LEU A 8 -20.81 -15.80 -45.76
N LEU A 9 -21.60 -15.76 -44.69
CA LEU A 9 -21.54 -14.68 -43.70
C LEU A 9 -20.28 -14.88 -42.85
N LEU A 10 -19.25 -14.08 -43.11
CA LEU A 10 -18.08 -13.94 -42.23
C LEU A 10 -18.54 -13.39 -40.87
N PRO A 11 -18.20 -14.02 -39.73
CA PRO A 11 -18.44 -13.41 -38.44
C PRO A 11 -17.45 -12.25 -38.27
N LEU A 12 -17.98 -11.05 -38.08
CA LEU A 12 -17.23 -9.89 -37.63
C LEU A 12 -16.72 -10.18 -36.21
N VAL A 13 -15.54 -10.77 -36.11
CA VAL A 13 -14.89 -11.02 -34.83
C VAL A 13 -14.52 -9.66 -34.22
N LEU A 14 -15.12 -9.44 -33.05
CA LEU A 14 -15.03 -8.31 -32.15
C LEU A 14 -13.57 -7.86 -31.91
N LEU A 15 -13.13 -6.76 -32.52
CA LEU A 15 -11.89 -6.08 -32.11
C LEU A 15 -12.22 -5.02 -31.04
N ALA A 16 -12.57 -5.49 -29.85
CA ALA A 16 -12.78 -4.64 -28.67
C ALA A 16 -11.77 -4.97 -27.58
N ALA A 17 -10.47 -4.74 -27.84
CA ALA A 17 -9.43 -4.83 -26.81
C ALA A 17 -8.13 -4.13 -27.24
N LEU A 18 -8.15 -2.81 -27.49
CA LEU A 18 -6.89 -2.04 -27.64
C LEU A 18 -6.90 -0.68 -26.90
N LEU A 19 -7.81 -0.48 -25.95
CA LEU A 19 -7.74 0.66 -25.01
C LEU A 19 -7.16 0.25 -23.65
N GLY A 20 -6.28 -0.74 -23.63
CA GLY A 20 -5.36 -0.93 -22.51
C GLY A 20 -4.18 0.00 -22.76
N GLY A 21 -4.19 1.19 -22.17
CA GLY A 21 -2.99 2.03 -22.16
C GLY A 21 -1.83 1.19 -21.60
N GLU A 22 -0.71 1.12 -22.32
CA GLU A 22 0.51 0.53 -21.79
C GLU A 22 0.83 1.25 -20.48
N ALA A 23 0.59 0.56 -19.37
CA ALA A 23 1.24 0.93 -18.13
C ALA A 23 2.74 0.92 -18.45
N ALA A 24 3.44 2.03 -18.18
CA ALA A 24 4.89 2.08 -18.29
C ALA A 24 5.45 0.81 -17.62
N ALA A 25 6.40 0.14 -18.27
CA ALA A 25 6.87 -1.19 -17.87
C ALA A 25 7.35 -1.27 -16.39
N ASP A 26 7.56 -0.12 -15.74
CA ASP A 26 8.01 0.02 -14.36
C ASP A 26 6.95 0.55 -13.36
N ALA A 27 5.70 0.70 -13.79
CA ALA A 27 4.63 1.21 -12.93
C ALA A 27 4.30 0.22 -11.80
N VAL A 28 4.13 0.73 -10.58
CA VAL A 28 3.54 0.00 -9.46
C VAL A 28 2.06 -0.22 -9.75
N THR A 29 1.60 -1.47 -9.58
CA THR A 29 0.24 -1.88 -9.92
C THR A 29 -0.57 -2.29 -8.70
N CYS A 30 -1.89 -2.14 -8.80
CA CYS A 30 -2.83 -2.69 -7.82
C CYS A 30 -2.59 -4.20 -7.65
N GLY A 31 -2.56 -4.68 -6.41
CA GLY A 31 -2.30 -6.07 -6.06
C GLY A 31 -0.82 -6.47 -6.08
N SER A 32 0.09 -5.57 -6.46
CA SER A 32 1.53 -5.80 -6.26
C SER A 32 1.87 -5.85 -4.77
N VAL A 33 2.94 -6.57 -4.46
CA VAL A 33 3.50 -6.69 -3.11
C VAL A 33 4.90 -6.07 -3.15
N LEU A 34 5.17 -5.13 -2.24
CA LEU A 34 6.40 -4.35 -2.23
C LEU A 34 6.88 -4.06 -0.80
N LYS A 35 8.11 -3.56 -0.68
CA LYS A 35 8.66 -3.00 0.56
C LYS A 35 8.83 -1.50 0.36
N LEU A 36 8.43 -0.70 1.34
CA LEU A 36 8.58 0.76 1.31
C LEU A 36 9.83 1.16 2.11
N LEU A 37 10.86 1.65 1.42
CA LEU A 37 12.10 2.10 2.03
C LEU A 37 12.04 3.60 2.33
N ASN A 38 12.27 3.96 3.60
CA ASN A 38 12.62 5.33 3.96
C ASN A 38 14.12 5.54 3.70
N THR A 39 14.46 6.31 2.67
CA THR A 39 15.85 6.50 2.22
C THR A 39 16.69 7.32 3.21
N ARG A 40 16.09 8.18 4.03
CA ARG A 40 16.79 8.99 5.04
C ARG A 40 17.29 8.15 6.20
N HIS A 41 16.50 7.19 6.65
CA HIS A 41 16.79 6.37 7.81
C HIS A 41 17.23 4.94 7.45
N SER A 42 17.20 4.57 6.17
CA SER A 42 17.56 3.25 5.65
C SER A 42 16.75 2.10 6.27
N VAL A 43 15.48 2.36 6.57
CA VAL A 43 14.56 1.38 7.18
C VAL A 43 13.32 1.17 6.34
N ARG A 44 12.70 0.00 6.44
CA ARG A 44 11.51 -0.42 5.69
C ARG A 44 10.28 -0.43 6.56
N LEU A 45 9.15 0.04 6.02
CA LEU A 45 7.84 -0.07 6.67
C LEU A 45 7.57 -1.54 7.03
N HIS A 46 7.21 -1.78 8.28
CA HIS A 46 7.17 -3.10 8.90
C HIS A 46 6.07 -3.18 9.96
N SER A 47 5.44 -4.35 10.09
CA SER A 47 4.50 -4.62 11.18
C SER A 47 4.64 -6.06 11.65
N HIS A 48 4.14 -6.38 12.83
CA HIS A 48 4.27 -7.70 13.46
C HIS A 48 3.17 -7.87 14.51
N GLU A 49 2.98 -9.08 15.04
CA GLU A 49 1.91 -9.40 16.00
C GLU A 49 2.13 -8.85 17.42
N VAL A 50 2.66 -7.64 17.54
CA VAL A 50 2.81 -6.90 18.81
C VAL A 50 1.99 -5.62 18.73
N LYS A 51 1.22 -5.38 19.79
CA LYS A 51 0.36 -4.20 19.94
C LYS A 51 1.07 -3.09 20.71
N TYR A 52 0.62 -1.86 20.51
CA TYR A 52 1.03 -0.75 21.37
C TYR A 52 0.52 -0.97 22.81
N GLY A 53 1.34 -0.58 23.78
CA GLY A 53 0.95 -0.56 25.21
C GLY A 53 0.28 0.74 25.65
N SER A 54 0.13 1.69 24.74
CA SER A 54 -0.44 3.03 24.92
C SER A 54 -1.20 3.43 23.65
N GLY A 55 -1.74 4.65 23.60
CA GLY A 55 -2.46 5.12 22.42
C GLY A 55 -3.70 4.27 22.18
N SER A 56 -3.86 3.76 20.97
CA SER A 56 -5.04 2.95 20.63
C SER A 56 -4.98 1.50 21.09
N GLY A 57 -3.78 0.99 21.43
CA GLY A 57 -3.57 -0.43 21.71
C GLY A 57 -3.69 -1.35 20.48
N GLN A 58 -3.71 -0.80 19.26
CA GLN A 58 -3.72 -1.57 18.02
C GLN A 58 -2.34 -2.15 17.68
N GLN A 59 -2.27 -2.96 16.61
CA GLN A 59 -1.01 -3.57 16.16
C GLN A 59 0.00 -2.49 15.76
N SER A 60 1.24 -2.65 16.20
CA SER A 60 2.29 -1.67 16.00
C SER A 60 2.82 -1.65 14.56
N VAL A 61 3.21 -0.46 14.11
CA VAL A 61 3.87 -0.25 12.82
C VAL A 61 5.20 0.44 13.05
N THR A 62 6.22 -0.05 12.36
CA THR A 62 7.62 0.23 12.63
C THR A 62 8.43 0.36 11.35
N GLY A 63 9.63 0.91 11.43
CA GLY A 63 10.71 0.82 10.46
C GLY A 63 11.76 -0.18 10.94
N VAL A 64 12.20 -1.07 10.05
CA VAL A 64 13.29 -2.04 10.33
C VAL A 64 14.41 -1.93 9.30
N ASP A 65 15.66 -2.12 9.72
CA ASP A 65 16.84 -2.08 8.85
C ASP A 65 17.13 -3.43 8.17
N ALA A 66 16.35 -4.47 8.47
CA ALA A 66 16.45 -5.79 7.86
C ALA A 66 15.85 -5.79 6.43
N PRO A 67 16.67 -5.90 5.36
CA PRO A 67 16.18 -5.78 3.99
C PRO A 67 15.30 -6.95 3.54
N ASP A 68 15.55 -8.14 4.09
CA ASP A 68 14.94 -9.40 3.66
C ASP A 68 13.77 -9.84 4.54
N ASP A 69 13.42 -9.05 5.56
CA ASP A 69 12.33 -9.39 6.47
C ASP A 69 10.98 -9.49 5.72
N ALA A 70 10.27 -10.61 5.92
CA ALA A 70 8.98 -10.87 5.32
C ALA A 70 7.86 -9.97 5.89
N ASN A 71 8.02 -9.49 7.12
CA ASN A 71 7.10 -8.54 7.77
C ASN A 71 7.22 -7.10 7.23
N SER A 72 8.08 -6.89 6.22
CA SER A 72 8.15 -5.62 5.48
C SER A 72 7.37 -5.65 4.16
N TYR A 73 6.65 -6.73 3.86
CA TYR A 73 5.83 -6.82 2.65
C TYR A 73 4.43 -6.21 2.84
N TRP A 74 4.09 -5.28 1.96
CA TRP A 74 2.79 -4.61 1.91
C TRP A 74 2.17 -4.80 0.52
N ARG A 75 0.89 -5.17 0.50
CA ARG A 75 0.09 -5.32 -0.71
C ARG A 75 -0.68 -4.04 -0.99
N ILE A 76 -0.65 -3.59 -2.25
CA ILE A 76 -1.46 -2.44 -2.69
C ILE A 76 -2.89 -2.90 -2.99
N ARG A 77 -3.88 -2.30 -2.32
CA ARG A 77 -5.32 -2.48 -2.62
C ARG A 77 -5.98 -1.15 -2.93
N GLY A 78 -7.14 -1.20 -3.59
CA GLY A 78 -7.97 -0.01 -3.79
C GLY A 78 -8.65 0.44 -2.49
N LYS A 79 -9.14 1.68 -2.48
CA LYS A 79 -9.99 2.21 -1.40
C LYS A 79 -11.23 1.35 -1.17
N SER A 80 -11.87 0.93 -2.24
CA SER A 80 -13.04 0.04 -2.24
C SER A 80 -12.85 -1.11 -3.22
N ASP A 81 -13.63 -2.17 -3.07
CA ASP A 81 -13.62 -3.25 -4.04
C ASP A 81 -13.90 -2.73 -5.45
N GLY A 82 -13.09 -3.20 -6.39
CA GLY A 82 -13.14 -2.82 -7.79
C GLY A 82 -12.53 -1.46 -8.15
N SER A 83 -12.23 -0.58 -7.19
CA SER A 83 -11.62 0.75 -7.45
C SER A 83 -10.18 0.67 -7.98
N CYS A 84 -9.51 -0.47 -7.79
CA CYS A 84 -8.13 -0.71 -8.16
C CYS A 84 -8.04 -2.16 -8.66
N GLN A 85 -8.26 -2.35 -9.96
CA GLN A 85 -8.22 -3.68 -10.59
C GLN A 85 -6.79 -4.23 -10.55
N ARG A 86 -6.61 -5.49 -10.15
CA ARG A 86 -5.29 -6.12 -10.08
C ARG A 86 -4.54 -5.96 -11.40
N GLY A 87 -3.30 -5.49 -11.34
CA GLY A 87 -2.46 -5.22 -12.52
C GLY A 87 -2.65 -3.82 -13.14
N ALA A 88 -3.68 -3.05 -12.75
CA ALA A 88 -3.80 -1.66 -13.17
C ALA A 88 -2.71 -0.80 -12.50
N ALA A 89 -2.08 0.09 -13.27
CA ALA A 89 -1.10 1.03 -12.74
C ALA A 89 -1.74 2.00 -11.74
N VAL A 90 -1.04 2.24 -10.63
CA VAL A 90 -1.47 3.17 -9.59
C VAL A 90 -1.16 4.59 -10.04
N LYS A 91 -2.19 5.43 -10.16
CA LYS A 91 -2.02 6.84 -10.56
C LYS A 91 -1.48 7.68 -9.41
N CYS A 92 -0.69 8.71 -9.73
CA CYS A 92 -0.39 9.75 -8.74
C CYS A 92 -1.70 10.47 -8.37
N GLY A 93 -1.92 10.67 -7.07
CA GLY A 93 -3.17 11.17 -6.49
C GLY A 93 -4.23 10.09 -6.23
N GLN A 94 -3.97 8.82 -6.55
CA GLN A 94 -4.92 7.75 -6.30
C GLN A 94 -4.98 7.38 -4.80
N ALA A 95 -6.20 7.15 -4.31
CA ALA A 95 -6.45 6.61 -2.98
C ALA A 95 -6.30 5.08 -2.98
N ILE A 96 -5.48 4.56 -2.05
CA ILE A 96 -5.18 3.15 -1.89
C ILE A 96 -5.25 2.73 -0.42
N ARG A 97 -5.24 1.41 -0.19
CA ARG A 97 -4.91 0.79 1.09
C ARG A 97 -3.58 0.05 0.97
N LEU A 98 -2.78 0.08 2.04
CA LEU A 98 -1.56 -0.69 2.19
C LEU A 98 -1.84 -1.82 3.20
N THR A 99 -1.95 -3.06 2.73
CA THR A 99 -2.26 -4.20 3.60
C THR A 99 -0.99 -4.98 3.90
N HIS A 100 -0.66 -5.13 5.18
CA HIS A 100 0.47 -5.94 5.64
C HIS A 100 0.22 -7.42 5.30
N VAL A 101 1.16 -8.04 4.58
CA VAL A 101 0.94 -9.35 3.98
C VAL A 101 0.76 -10.45 5.03
N ASN A 102 1.56 -10.43 6.10
CA ASN A 102 1.58 -11.53 7.06
C ASN A 102 0.43 -11.48 8.07
N THR A 103 -0.08 -10.29 8.39
CA THR A 103 -1.17 -10.13 9.39
C THR A 103 -2.52 -9.79 8.77
N GLY A 104 -2.57 -9.50 7.47
CA GLY A 104 -3.79 -9.08 6.77
C GLY A 104 -4.30 -7.70 7.19
N LYS A 105 -3.58 -6.97 8.05
CA LYS A 105 -4.04 -5.68 8.58
C LYS A 105 -3.68 -4.52 7.66
N ASN A 106 -4.52 -3.50 7.59
CA ASN A 106 -4.27 -2.28 6.84
C ASN A 106 -3.42 -1.29 7.63
N LEU A 107 -2.58 -0.53 6.93
CA LEU A 107 -1.93 0.66 7.47
C LEU A 107 -3.01 1.69 7.82
N HIS A 108 -3.05 2.09 9.08
CA HIS A 108 -4.14 2.85 9.67
C HIS A 108 -3.62 4.05 10.45
N THR A 109 -4.39 5.14 10.50
CA THR A 109 -4.07 6.23 11.41
C THR A 109 -5.32 7.00 11.86
N HIS A 110 -5.22 7.55 13.05
CA HIS A 110 -6.35 8.11 13.80
C HIS A 110 -5.86 9.13 14.83
N HIS A 111 -6.78 9.78 15.54
CA HIS A 111 -6.46 10.83 16.51
C HIS A 111 -6.00 10.27 17.88
N PHE A 112 -5.07 9.32 17.86
CA PHE A 112 -4.32 8.88 19.04
C PHE A 112 -2.88 9.37 18.96
N ALA A 113 -2.27 9.60 20.13
CA ALA A 113 -0.87 9.96 20.23
C ALA A 113 0.02 8.72 20.08
N SER A 114 1.04 8.85 19.23
CA SER A 114 2.09 7.86 19.02
C SER A 114 2.88 7.63 20.33
N PRO A 115 3.30 6.38 20.63
CA PRO A 115 3.88 6.03 21.93
C PRO A 115 5.17 6.74 22.34
N LEU A 116 5.95 7.27 21.40
CA LEU A 116 7.25 7.90 21.68
C LEU A 116 7.23 9.41 21.41
N SER A 117 6.79 9.80 20.21
CA SER A 117 6.88 11.18 19.75
C SER A 117 5.70 12.06 20.10
N ASN A 118 4.59 11.48 20.59
CA ASN A 118 3.33 12.18 20.79
C ASN A 118 2.74 12.84 19.51
N ASN A 119 3.29 12.51 18.33
CA ASN A 119 2.69 12.74 17.01
C ASN A 119 1.44 11.87 16.79
N GLN A 120 0.77 11.99 15.64
CA GLN A 120 -0.34 11.10 15.29
C GLN A 120 0.12 9.64 15.17
N GLU A 121 -0.58 8.71 15.83
CA GLU A 121 -0.26 7.28 15.82
C GLU A 121 -0.57 6.65 14.46
N VAL A 122 0.39 5.86 13.94
CA VAL A 122 0.17 4.94 12.82
C VAL A 122 0.21 3.52 13.35
N SER A 123 -0.78 2.72 12.96
CA SER A 123 -1.01 1.37 13.42
C SER A 123 -1.36 0.44 12.26
N ALA A 124 -1.49 -0.85 12.56
CA ALA A 124 -2.07 -1.84 11.68
C ALA A 124 -3.45 -2.27 12.23
N PHE A 125 -4.50 -2.09 11.44
CA PHE A 125 -5.90 -2.28 11.86
C PHE A 125 -6.69 -3.12 10.86
N GLY A 126 -7.87 -3.60 11.26
CA GLY A 126 -8.71 -4.44 10.42
C GLY A 126 -8.18 -5.86 10.25
N ASP A 127 -8.78 -6.60 9.34
CA ASP A 127 -8.48 -8.02 9.08
C ASP A 127 -8.69 -8.34 7.59
N ASP A 128 -7.81 -9.15 7.00
CA ASP A 128 -7.83 -9.55 5.58
C ASP A 128 -7.96 -8.39 4.57
N GLY A 129 -7.41 -7.23 4.94
CA GLY A 129 -7.43 -5.97 4.20
C GLY A 129 -8.77 -5.23 4.23
N GLU A 130 -9.72 -5.73 5.01
CA GLU A 130 -10.95 -5.03 5.36
C GLU A 130 -10.77 -4.17 6.61
N GLY A 131 -11.39 -3.00 6.58
CA GLY A 131 -11.31 -1.98 7.63
C GLY A 131 -12.14 -0.77 7.23
N ASP A 132 -11.76 0.43 7.65
CA ASP A 132 -12.58 1.64 7.52
C ASP A 132 -11.94 2.73 6.65
N ASP A 133 -12.47 3.95 6.72
CA ASP A 133 -11.98 5.09 5.95
C ASP A 133 -10.63 5.65 6.46
N LEU A 134 -10.19 5.22 7.65
CA LEU A 134 -8.91 5.60 8.25
C LEU A 134 -7.74 4.70 7.80
N ASP A 135 -8.01 3.78 6.89
CA ASP A 135 -7.02 2.95 6.19
C ASP A 135 -6.57 3.57 4.85
N ILE A 136 -7.13 4.72 4.47
CA ILE A 136 -7.04 5.26 3.11
C ILE A 136 -5.90 6.27 3.00
N TRP A 137 -4.96 5.97 2.11
CA TRP A 137 -3.80 6.81 1.83
C TRP A 137 -3.79 7.26 0.38
N THR A 138 -3.56 8.55 0.16
CA THR A 138 -3.36 9.13 -1.18
C THR A 138 -1.89 9.01 -1.56
N VAL A 139 -1.64 8.37 -2.70
CA VAL A 139 -0.30 8.25 -3.28
C VAL A 139 0.13 9.59 -3.86
N GLN A 140 1.22 10.17 -3.35
CA GLN A 140 1.83 11.37 -3.90
C GLN A 140 3.18 11.01 -4.54
N CYS A 141 3.22 11.03 -5.87
CA CYS A 141 4.39 10.75 -6.69
C CYS A 141 4.57 11.81 -7.78
N SER A 142 5.74 11.79 -8.42
CA SER A 142 6.00 12.51 -9.66
C SER A 142 5.33 11.82 -10.85
N GLY A 143 4.94 12.59 -11.87
CA GLY A 143 4.44 12.04 -13.12
C GLY A 143 2.97 11.63 -13.10
N THR A 144 2.60 10.68 -13.96
CA THR A 144 1.22 10.21 -14.13
C THR A 144 0.91 8.98 -13.26
N TYR A 145 1.88 8.08 -13.11
CA TYR A 145 1.76 6.84 -12.36
C TYR A 145 2.89 6.75 -11.33
N TRP A 146 2.65 6.01 -10.26
CA TRP A 146 3.70 5.65 -9.32
C TRP A 146 4.62 4.63 -9.96
N GLU A 147 5.86 5.01 -10.21
CA GLU A 147 6.91 4.15 -10.78
C GLU A 147 7.77 3.51 -9.67
N ARG A 148 8.35 2.35 -9.96
CA ARG A 148 9.31 1.69 -9.10
C ARG A 148 10.55 2.57 -8.90
N ASP A 149 11.17 2.47 -7.72
CA ASP A 149 12.38 3.20 -7.30
C ASP A 149 12.25 4.74 -7.26
N ASP A 150 11.13 5.28 -7.73
CA ASP A 150 10.77 6.69 -7.61
C ASP A 150 10.32 7.07 -6.20
N ALA A 151 10.55 8.33 -5.84
CA ALA A 151 10.14 8.87 -4.56
C ALA A 151 8.61 8.95 -4.46
N VAL A 152 8.06 8.45 -3.36
CA VAL A 152 6.63 8.48 -3.07
C VAL A 152 6.37 8.95 -1.64
N ARG A 153 5.26 9.65 -1.44
CA ARG A 153 4.73 10.00 -0.12
C ARG A 153 3.29 9.51 -0.01
N PHE A 154 2.86 9.16 1.20
CA PHE A 154 1.50 8.73 1.48
C PHE A 154 0.85 9.75 2.40
N LYS A 155 -0.19 10.42 1.91
CA LYS A 155 -0.98 11.36 2.69
C LYS A 155 -2.25 10.67 3.15
N HIS A 156 -2.48 10.58 4.44
CA HIS A 156 -3.71 10.01 4.98
C HIS A 156 -4.91 10.87 4.57
N MET A 157 -5.96 10.26 4.02
CA MET A 157 -7.10 11.00 3.46
C MET A 157 -8.00 11.61 4.54
N GLY A 158 -8.08 11.00 5.74
CA GLY A 158 -8.96 11.48 6.82
C GLY A 158 -8.35 12.60 7.66
N THR A 159 -7.04 12.56 7.88
CA THR A 159 -6.34 13.49 8.80
C THR A 159 -5.32 14.37 8.10
N GLU A 160 -5.11 14.18 6.80
CA GLU A 160 -4.21 14.97 5.96
C GLU A 160 -2.72 14.92 6.35
N VAL A 161 -2.34 14.08 7.32
CA VAL A 161 -0.95 13.87 7.73
C VAL A 161 -0.20 12.98 6.74
N PHE A 162 1.11 13.15 6.69
CA PHE A 162 1.97 12.26 5.91
C PHE A 162 2.46 11.12 6.77
N LEU A 163 2.48 9.92 6.20
CA LEU A 163 3.21 8.79 6.78
C LEU A 163 4.67 9.20 6.93
N SER A 164 5.17 9.22 8.17
CA SER A 164 6.54 9.63 8.44
C SER A 164 7.21 8.68 9.43
N ILE A 165 8.51 8.84 9.60
CA ILE A 165 9.24 8.11 10.64
C ILE A 165 9.81 9.15 11.59
N THR A 166 9.65 8.91 12.88
CA THR A 166 10.34 9.69 13.89
C THR A 166 11.67 9.02 14.18
N GLY A 167 12.74 9.80 14.28
CA GLY A 167 14.08 9.27 14.60
C GLY A 167 14.21 8.70 16.03
N GLU A 168 13.08 8.52 16.73
CA GLU A 168 13.01 8.07 18.10
C GLU A 168 13.02 6.55 18.19
N GLN A 169 13.70 6.03 19.20
CA GLN A 169 13.94 4.61 19.40
C GLN A 169 13.53 4.22 20.82
N LYS A 170 12.82 3.10 20.98
CA LYS A 170 12.50 2.58 22.32
C LYS A 170 13.71 1.82 22.89
N LYS A 171 14.36 2.37 23.92
CA LYS A 171 15.43 1.68 24.68
C LYS A 171 14.83 0.71 25.70
N GLY A 172 15.32 -0.53 25.77
CA GLY A 172 15.15 -1.37 26.97
C GLY A 172 14.73 -2.83 26.82
N TYR A 173 14.55 -3.38 25.62
CA TYR A 173 14.35 -4.83 25.44
C TYR A 173 15.45 -5.39 24.55
N SER A 174 16.27 -6.26 25.13
CA SER A 174 17.34 -7.00 24.44
C SER A 174 16.75 -8.11 23.58
N LEU A 175 16.03 -7.73 22.52
CA LEU A 175 15.60 -8.61 21.43
C LEU A 175 15.67 -7.80 20.13
N ASN A 176 16.77 -7.95 19.39
CA ASN A 176 17.08 -7.39 18.06
C ASN A 176 16.96 -5.86 17.84
N PRO A 177 17.99 -5.17 17.31
CA PRO A 177 18.06 -3.70 17.20
C PRO A 177 17.16 -3.04 16.13
N ALA A 178 16.06 -3.66 15.69
CA ALA A 178 15.27 -3.21 14.54
C ALA A 178 13.80 -2.97 14.89
N SER A 179 13.48 -1.93 15.65
CA SER A 179 12.09 -1.52 15.86
C SER A 179 12.01 0.00 16.02
N TYR A 180 12.06 0.71 14.90
CA TYR A 180 11.82 2.16 14.85
C TYR A 180 10.33 2.40 14.65
N LEU A 181 9.73 3.43 15.24
CA LEU A 181 8.29 3.67 15.04
C LEU A 181 8.07 4.54 13.81
N ILE A 182 7.15 4.14 12.95
CA ILE A 182 6.65 4.99 11.88
C ILE A 182 5.42 5.71 12.46
N SER A 183 5.46 7.04 12.45
CA SER A 183 4.32 7.92 12.71
C SER A 183 4.19 8.87 11.53
#